data_AF-A0A7C2NTT8-F1
#
_entry.id   AF-A0A7C2NTT8-F1
#
_cell.length_a   1.000
_cell.length_b   1.000
_cell.length_c   1.000
_cell.angle_alpha   90.00
_cell.angle_beta   90.00
_cell.angle_gamma   90.00
#
_symmetry.space_group_name_H-M   'P 1'
#
loop_
_entity.id
_entity.type
_entity.pdbx_description
1 polymer ?
#
loop_
_entity_poly.entity_id
_entity_poly.type
_entity_poly.pdbx_seq_one_letter_code
_entity_poly.pdbx_strand_id
1 'polypeptide(L)' 'MRQNVTLLKDLVRDTGGEYLPIARAEAALPDLLPNRGEPFTIDERLRTLWDRSWVMYLLVGLLSVEWLTRKLLKLA' A
#
# COMPACT_ATOMS: atom_id res chain seq x y z
N MET A 1 -11.90 29.55 -16.51
CA MET A 1 -12.73 28.32 -16.52
C MET A 1 -14.06 28.66 -15.85
N ARG A 2 -15.20 28.46 -16.51
CA ARG A 2 -16.53 28.83 -15.99
C ARG A 2 -17.31 27.53 -15.77
N GLN A 3 -17.62 27.21 -14.52
CA GLN A 3 -18.32 25.97 -14.16
C GLN A 3 -19.77 26.04 -14.65
N ASN A 4 -20.23 25.01 -15.36
CA ASN A 4 -21.60 24.96 -15.88
C ASN A 4 -22.56 24.41 -14.81
N VAL A 5 -22.95 25.29 -13.89
CA VAL A 5 -23.77 24.95 -12.71
C VAL A 5 -25.11 24.32 -13.08
N THR A 6 -25.69 24.67 -14.23
CA THR A 6 -26.99 24.14 -14.68
C THR A 6 -26.90 22.64 -14.96
N LEU A 7 -25.89 22.21 -15.71
CA LEU A 7 -25.69 20.78 -16.03
C LEU A 7 -25.43 19.94 -14.78
N LEU A 8 -24.69 20.47 -13.81
CA LEU A 8 -24.42 19.75 -12.56
C LEU A 8 -25.68 19.61 -11.70
N LYS A 9 -26.55 20.62 -11.68
CA LYS A 9 -27.85 20.54 -11.00
C LYS A 9 -28.80 19.56 -11.67
N ASP A 10 -28.82 19.52 -13.00
CA ASP A 10 -29.63 18.56 -13.75
C ASP A 10 -29.15 17.12 -13.54
N LEU A 11 -27.83 16.87 -13.51
CA LEU A 11 -27.26 15.55 -13.23
C LEU A 11 -27.65 15.03 -11.84
N VAL A 12 -27.65 15.92 -10.86
CA VAL A 12 -27.99 15.60 -9.48
C VAL A 12 -29.48 15.28 -9.31
N ARG A 13 -30.37 15.94 -10.08
CA ARG A 13 -31.83 15.70 -10.03
C ARG A 13 -32.19 14.24 -10.31
N ASP A 14 -31.45 13.60 -11.22
CA ASP A 14 -31.74 12.22 -11.64
C ASP A 14 -31.01 11.17 -10.78
N THR A 15 -29.97 11.57 -10.05
CA THR A 15 -29.12 10.67 -9.25
C THR A 15 -29.41 10.71 -7.75
N GLY A 16 -30.32 11.59 -7.30
CA GLY A 16 -30.72 11.71 -5.90
C GLY A 16 -29.63 12.26 -4.98
N GLY A 17 -28.55 12.81 -5.55
CA GLY A 17 -27.49 13.47 -4.79
C GLY A 17 -27.84 14.92 -4.41
N GLU A 18 -26.84 15.67 -3.95
CA GLU A 18 -26.95 17.11 -3.73
C GLU A 18 -25.82 17.85 -4.47
N TYR A 19 -26.16 18.96 -5.14
CA TYR A 19 -25.16 19.83 -5.75
C TYR A 19 -24.64 20.83 -4.73
N LEU A 20 -23.36 20.73 -4.39
CA LEU A 20 -22.68 21.65 -3.50
C LEU A 20 -21.78 22.62 -4.28
N PRO A 21 -22.00 23.94 -4.19
CA PRO A 21 -21.06 24.93 -4.70
C PRO A 21 -19.71 24.82 -3.99
N ILE A 22 -18.60 25.01 -4.70
CA ILE A 22 -17.24 24.90 -4.13
C ILE A 22 -17.08 25.76 -2.86
N ALA A 23 -17.66 26.97 -2.83
CA ALA A 23 -17.62 27.86 -1.68
C ALA A 23 -18.32 27.33 -0.41
N ARG A 24 -19.22 26.35 -0.54
CA ARG A 24 -19.90 25.67 0.58
C ARG A 24 -19.46 24.23 0.76
N ALA A 25 -18.76 23.67 -0.22
CA ALA A 25 -18.29 22.29 -0.22
C ALA A 25 -17.41 22.02 1.01
N GLU A 26 -16.42 22.86 1.29
CA GLU A 26 -15.50 22.67 2.41
C GLU A 26 -16.20 22.52 3.77
N ALA A 27 -17.26 23.28 4.00
CA ALA A 27 -18.01 23.25 5.27
C ALA A 27 -18.99 22.06 5.36
N ALA A 28 -19.58 21.62 4.25
CA ALA A 28 -20.61 20.58 4.23
C ALA A 28 -20.05 19.17 3.98
N LEU A 29 -18.85 19.05 3.39
CA LEU A 29 -18.23 17.76 3.09
C LEU A 29 -18.02 16.85 4.32
N PRO A 30 -17.56 17.34 5.48
CA PRO A 30 -17.31 16.49 6.65
C PRO A 30 -18.58 15.82 7.20
N ASP A 31 -19.73 16.49 7.12
CA ASP A 31 -21.02 15.96 7.57
C ASP A 31 -21.65 14.99 6.57
N LEU A 32 -21.50 15.28 5.27
CA LEU A 32 -22.10 14.47 4.19
C LEU A 32 -21.26 13.23 3.84
N LEU A 33 -19.95 13.31 3.97
CA LEU A 33 -19.01 12.21 3.82
C LEU A 33 -18.34 11.95 5.17
N PRO A 34 -19.03 11.28 6.11
CA PRO A 34 -18.38 10.82 7.33
C PRO A 34 -17.21 9.92 6.93
N ASN A 35 -16.04 10.18 7.52
CA ASN A 35 -14.81 9.47 7.22
C ASN A 35 -14.97 7.98 7.56
N ARG A 36 -15.40 7.20 6.56
CA ARG A 36 -15.42 5.73 6.55
C ARG A 36 -14.15 5.18 5.91
N GLY A 37 -13.05 5.94 5.96
CA GLY A 37 -11.76 5.39 5.65
C GLY A 37 -11.41 4.36 6.71
N GLU A 38 -11.83 3.10 6.51
CA GLU A 38 -11.24 1.98 7.22
C GLU A 38 -9.72 2.05 6.95
N PRO A 39 -8.89 2.28 7.98
CA PRO A 39 -7.47 2.11 7.79
C PRO A 39 -7.26 0.62 7.55
N PHE A 40 -7.12 0.23 6.29
CA PHE A 40 -6.54 -1.05 5.94
C PHE A 40 -5.10 -1.03 6.44
N THR A 41 -4.91 -1.40 7.70
CA THR A 41 -3.62 -1.81 8.23
C THR A 41 -3.31 -3.11 7.52
N ILE A 42 -2.70 -3.00 6.34
CA ILE A 42 -2.04 -4.11 5.66
C ILE A 42 -0.91 -4.52 6.62
N ASP A 43 -1.24 -5.42 7.55
CA ASP A 43 -0.29 -6.09 8.44
C ASP A 43 0.47 -7.20 7.69
N GLU A 44 0.45 -7.15 6.36
CA GLU A 44 1.32 -7.91 5.48
C GLU A 44 2.70 -7.24 5.46
N ARG A 45 3.38 -7.28 6.61
CA ARG A 45 4.84 -7.39 6.57
C ARG A 45 5.15 -8.71 5.88
N LEU A 46 5.29 -8.66 4.56
CA LEU A 46 5.98 -9.68 3.77
C LEU A 46 7.39 -9.80 4.36
N ARG A 47 7.54 -10.56 5.44
CA ARG A 47 8.83 -11.03 5.91
C ARG A 47 9.32 -12.00 4.86
N THR A 48 9.97 -11.44 3.85
CA THR A 48 10.63 -12.24 2.84
C THR A 48 11.62 -13.16 3.54
N LEU A 49 11.80 -14.38 3.03
CA LEU A 49 12.73 -15.34 3.63
C LEU A 49 14.15 -14.77 3.80
N TRP A 50 14.51 -13.79 2.96
CA TRP A 50 15.77 -13.04 2.97
C TRP A 50 15.88 -11.99 4.09
N ASP A 51 14.77 -11.56 4.69
CA ASP A 51 14.75 -10.63 5.83
C ASP A 51 15.31 -11.26 7.11
N ARG A 52 15.49 -12.59 7.12
CA ARG A 52 15.97 -13.33 8.28
C ARG A 52 17.48 -13.56 8.18
N SER A 53 18.25 -12.78 8.94
CA SER A 53 19.74 -12.76 8.92
C SER A 53 20.40 -14.14 9.10
N TRP A 54 19.75 -15.08 9.80
CA TRP A 54 20.24 -16.46 9.94
C TRP A 54 20.32 -17.24 8.62
N VAL A 55 19.48 -16.93 7.63
CA VAL A 55 19.53 -17.56 6.30
C VAL A 55 20.84 -17.20 5.61
N MET A 56 21.29 -15.94 5.76
CA MET A 56 22.59 -15.49 5.25
C MET A 56 23.75 -16.23 5.92
N TYR A 57 23.71 -16.38 7.25
CA TYR A 57 24.72 -17.15 7.98
C TYR A 57 24.72 -18.63 7.58
N LEU A 58 23.55 -19.22 7.29
CA LEU A 58 23.44 -20.60 6.84
C LEU A 58 24.03 -20.79 5.45
N LEU A 59 23.78 -19.86 4.52
CA LEU A 59 24.37 -19.84 3.18
C LEU A 59 25.91 -19.72 3.23
N VAL A 60 26.41 -18.73 3.98
CA VAL A 60 27.86 -18.52 4.15
C VAL A 60 28.51 -19.71 4.85
N GLY A 61 27.85 -20.26 5.87
CA GLY A 61 28.31 -21.43 6.59
C GLY A 61 28.39 -22.65 5.70
N LEU A 62 27.35 -22.93 4.90
CA LEU A 62 27.33 -24.07 3.98
C LEU A 62 28.41 -23.93 2.91
N LEU A 63 28.61 -22.73 2.36
CA LEU A 63 29.67 -22.45 1.39
C LEU A 63 31.06 -22.60 2.01
N SER A 64 31.25 -22.13 3.25
CA SER A 64 32.52 -22.24 3.98
C SER A 64 32.84 -23.69 4.34
N VAL A 65 31.84 -24.45 4.77
CA VAL A 65 31.95 -25.89 5.05
C VAL A 65 32.28 -26.65 3.77
N GLU A 66 31.61 -26.35 2.65
CA GLU A 66 31.94 -26.98 1.38
C GLU A 66 33.38 -26.68 0.97
N TRP A 67 33.82 -25.42 1.06
CA TRP A 67 35.21 -25.06 0.77
C TRP A 67 36.20 -25.75 1.70
N LEU A 68 35.92 -25.80 3.01
CA LEU A 68 36.77 -26.45 3.98
C LEU A 68 36.83 -27.97 3.74
N THR A 69 35.70 -28.58 3.37
CA THR A 69 35.60 -30.00 3.02
C THR A 69 36.42 -30.30 1.77
N ARG A 70 36.32 -29.45 0.74
CA ARG A 70 37.17 -29.53 -0.47
C ARG A 70 38.66 -29.40 -0.12
N LYS A 71 39.02 -28.48 0.77
CA LYS A 71 40.41 -28.25 1.21
C LYS A 71 40.97 -29.39 2.05
N LEU A 72 40.16 -29.98 2.94
CA LEU A 72 40.56 -31.08 3.82
C LEU A 72 40.62 -32.42 3.08
N LEU A 73 39.71 -32.67 2.13
CA LEU A 73 39.68 -33.89 1.35
C LEU A 73 40.73 -33.91 0.21
N LYS A 74 41.56 -32.86 0.06
CA LYS A 74 42.59 -32.78 -1.00
C LYS A 74 42.03 -33.14 -2.40
N LEU A 75 40.82 -32.68 -2.71
CA LEU A 75 40.29 -32.77 -4.09
C LEU A 75 40.85 -31.67 -5.01
N ALA A 76 41.87 -30.93 -4.56
CA ALA A 76 42.62 -29.95 -5.34
C ALA A 76 44.11 -30.05 -5.01
#